data_AF-A0A966LQ44-F1
#
_entry.id   AF-A0A966LQ44-F1
#
_cell.length_a   1.000
_cell.length_b   1.000
_cell.length_c   1.000
_cell.angle_alpha   90.00
_cell.angle_beta   90.00
_cell.angle_gamma   90.00
#
_symmetry.space_group_name_H-M   'P 1'
#
loop_
_entity.id
_entity.type
_entity.pdbx_description
1 polymer ?
#
loop_
_entity_poly.entity_id
_entity_poly.type
_entity_poly.pdbx_seq_one_letter_code
_entity_poly.pdbx_strand_id
1 'polypeptide(L)'
;MMKFLYLLIVGYCLTGCCGSTSKQPDSKTIAMNDSTNHETNDTLNTQSFSCKLTTPELQKRKAEVIAVIKKQVKGKMELPNGYRYSFDGTDEILETVAAFIKSERTCCGFFNFTMAVTNDDKISLDITGAKGVKEFIKTELEM
;
A
#
# COMPACT_ATOMS: atom_id res chain seq x y z
N MET A 1 19.86 -27.61 -23.64
CA MET A 1 20.63 -26.91 -24.69
C MET A 1 20.47 -25.42 -24.46
N MET A 2 21.61 -24.75 -24.30
CA MET A 2 21.76 -23.38 -23.82
C MET A 2 21.85 -22.42 -25.01
N LYS A 3 21.14 -21.29 -24.97
CA LYS A 3 21.39 -20.14 -25.85
C LYS A 3 21.10 -18.85 -25.08
N PHE A 4 22.12 -18.42 -24.34
CA PHE A 4 22.29 -17.03 -23.90
C PHE A 4 22.62 -16.19 -25.15
N LEU A 5 21.82 -15.16 -25.44
CA LEU A 5 22.19 -14.12 -26.39
C LEU A 5 22.46 -12.84 -25.60
N TYR A 6 23.76 -12.58 -25.42
CA TYR A 6 24.33 -11.41 -24.79
C TYR A 6 24.48 -10.33 -25.87
N LEU A 7 23.75 -9.21 -25.76
CA LEU A 7 23.95 -8.07 -26.64
C LEU A 7 24.64 -6.96 -25.83
N LEU A 8 25.95 -6.85 -26.02
CA LEU A 8 26.76 -5.70 -25.60
C LEU A 8 26.52 -4.56 -26.57
N ILE A 9 26.09 -3.40 -26.08
CA ILE A 9 26.25 -2.14 -26.81
C ILE A 9 27.06 -1.20 -25.91
N VAL A 10 28.33 -1.08 -26.25
CA VAL A 10 29.27 -0.10 -25.73
C VAL A 10 29.01 1.20 -26.50
N GLY A 11 28.43 2.19 -25.82
CA GLY A 11 28.32 3.56 -26.32
C GLY A 11 29.28 4.47 -25.56
N TYR A 12 30.48 4.68 -26.12
CA TYR A 12 31.42 5.70 -25.68
C TYR A 12 30.85 7.09 -26.01
N CYS A 13 30.84 8.01 -25.03
CA CYS A 13 30.90 9.44 -25.33
C CYS A 13 31.92 10.09 -24.39
N LEU A 14 33.06 10.48 -24.97
CA LEU A 14 34.12 11.23 -24.32
C LEU A 14 33.91 12.73 -24.57
N THR A 15 34.56 13.50 -23.69
CA THR A 15 34.83 14.96 -23.74
C THR A 15 33.67 15.86 -23.29
N GLY A 16 33.83 16.82 -22.39
CA GLY A 16 35.01 17.32 -21.67
C GLY A 16 34.66 18.60 -20.89
N CYS A 17 35.38 18.83 -19.79
CA CYS A 17 35.75 20.10 -19.14
C CYS A 17 34.66 21.14 -18.76
N CYS A 18 34.58 21.53 -17.49
CA CYS A 18 35.38 22.63 -16.92
C CYS A 18 35.08 22.80 -15.42
N GLY A 19 36.12 22.94 -14.59
CA GLY A 19 36.00 23.19 -13.16
C GLY A 19 36.00 24.67 -12.79
N SER A 20 35.59 24.98 -11.57
CA SER A 20 36.24 25.99 -10.72
C SER A 20 35.66 25.96 -9.31
N THR A 21 36.54 25.69 -8.35
CA THR A 21 36.41 25.99 -6.93
C THR A 21 36.23 27.48 -6.68
N SER A 22 35.32 27.87 -5.77
CA SER A 22 35.49 29.11 -5.00
C SER A 22 34.72 29.10 -3.67
N LYS A 23 35.51 28.99 -2.59
CA LYS A 23 35.50 29.82 -1.37
C LYS A 23 34.19 30.04 -0.58
N GLN A 24 34.24 29.52 0.65
CA GLN A 24 33.66 30.04 1.89
C GLN A 24 33.96 31.54 2.10
N PRO A 25 33.09 32.27 2.81
CA PRO A 25 33.59 33.19 3.83
C PRO A 25 32.85 33.04 5.17
N ASP A 26 33.64 33.07 6.24
CA ASP A 26 33.21 33.21 7.62
C ASP A 26 32.83 34.66 7.98
N SER A 27 32.05 34.77 9.06
CA SER A 27 32.02 35.86 10.06
C SER A 27 31.10 37.07 9.81
N LYS A 28 30.03 37.17 10.64
CA LYS A 28 29.92 38.17 11.73
C LYS A 28 28.64 38.01 12.55
N THR A 29 28.73 38.52 13.78
CA THR A 29 27.93 38.19 14.98
C THR A 29 26.78 39.19 15.25
N ILE A 30 25.81 38.72 16.05
CA ILE A 30 24.84 39.39 16.96
C ILE A 30 23.63 40.14 16.35
N ALA A 31 22.44 39.58 16.58
CA ALA A 31 21.30 40.29 17.19
C ALA A 31 20.26 39.28 17.71
N MET A 32 19.93 39.37 19.01
CA MET A 32 18.73 38.77 19.59
C MET A 32 17.50 39.49 19.03
N ASN A 33 16.51 38.74 18.54
CA ASN A 33 15.13 39.20 18.54
C ASN A 33 14.16 38.09 18.95
N ASP A 34 13.54 38.36 20.09
CA ASP A 34 12.29 37.81 20.58
C ASP A 34 11.16 38.07 19.57
N SER A 35 10.45 37.00 19.20
CA SER A 35 9.00 36.95 18.97
C SER A 35 8.66 35.72 18.15
N THR A 36 7.90 34.82 18.78
CA THR A 36 6.73 34.12 18.22
C THR A 36 6.83 33.67 16.77
N ASN A 37 6.78 32.36 16.53
CA ASN A 37 5.59 31.75 15.91
C ASN A 37 5.80 30.29 15.53
N HIS A 38 4.73 29.55 15.83
CA HIS A 38 4.17 28.48 15.02
C HIS A 38 4.93 27.16 14.97
N GLU A 39 4.31 26.19 15.64
CA GLU A 39 4.28 24.77 15.29
C GLU A 39 4.91 24.49 13.94
N THR A 40 6.08 23.86 13.97
CA THR A 40 6.51 22.99 12.88
C THR A 40 5.46 21.90 12.78
N ASN A 41 4.52 22.12 11.86
CA ASN A 41 3.53 21.17 11.42
C ASN A 41 4.26 19.93 10.90
N ASP A 42 4.65 19.03 11.82
CA ASP A 42 4.81 17.62 11.51
C ASP A 42 3.41 17.16 11.13
N THR A 43 3.10 17.31 9.85
CA THR A 43 1.91 16.73 9.24
C THR A 43 2.18 15.24 9.18
N LEU A 44 2.13 14.60 10.35
CA LEU A 44 1.85 13.20 10.50
C LEU A 44 0.51 13.01 9.81
N ASN A 45 0.61 12.56 8.56
CA ASN A 45 -0.47 12.10 7.71
C ASN A 45 -1.18 10.95 8.44
N THR A 46 -1.95 11.30 9.46
CA THR A 46 -2.85 10.43 10.18
C THR A 46 -4.04 10.28 9.26
N GLN A 47 -3.88 9.43 8.25
CA GLN A 47 -4.99 9.08 7.37
C GLN A 47 -6.07 8.49 8.28
N SER A 48 -7.22 9.17 8.33
CA SER A 48 -8.37 8.68 9.07
C SER A 48 -8.88 7.42 8.36
N PHE A 49 -8.55 6.27 8.92
CA PHE A 49 -9.10 4.99 8.49
C PHE A 49 -10.48 4.83 9.12
N SER A 50 -11.50 5.36 8.45
CA SER A 50 -12.89 5.19 8.88
C SER A 50 -13.75 4.67 7.73
N CYS A 51 -14.55 3.65 8.02
CA CYS A 51 -15.50 3.08 7.08
C CYS A 51 -16.60 4.10 6.79
N LYS A 52 -16.76 4.50 5.52
CA LYS A 52 -17.75 5.52 5.12
C LYS A 52 -19.21 5.09 5.27
N LEU A 53 -19.47 3.80 5.46
CA LEU A 53 -20.82 3.26 5.63
C LEU A 53 -21.21 3.21 7.11
N THR A 54 -21.94 4.22 7.55
CA THR A 54 -22.35 4.42 8.96
C THR A 54 -23.76 3.92 9.30
N THR A 55 -24.59 3.57 8.31
CA THR A 55 -25.93 3.07 8.61
C THR A 55 -25.89 1.62 9.10
N PRO A 56 -26.73 1.23 10.07
CA PRO A 56 -26.73 -0.14 10.62
C PRO A 56 -26.94 -1.24 9.58
N GLU A 57 -27.77 -0.96 8.56
CA GLU A 57 -28.02 -1.89 7.45
C GLU A 57 -26.74 -2.16 6.65
N LEU A 58 -25.98 -1.11 6.33
CA LEU A 58 -24.75 -1.24 5.56
C LEU A 58 -23.63 -1.90 6.37
N GLN A 59 -23.58 -1.65 7.68
CA GLN A 59 -22.67 -2.35 8.59
C GLN A 59 -22.99 -3.85 8.67
N LYS A 60 -24.27 -4.22 8.77
CA LYS A 60 -24.70 -5.63 8.76
C LYS A 60 -24.30 -6.33 7.46
N ARG A 61 -24.57 -5.71 6.32
CA ARG A 61 -24.21 -6.27 5.00
C ARG A 61 -22.71 -6.42 4.84
N LYS A 62 -21.92 -5.45 5.32
CA LYS A 62 -20.46 -5.56 5.37
C LYS A 62 -20.02 -6.77 6.20
N ALA A 63 -20.54 -6.91 7.42
CA ALA A 63 -20.19 -8.00 8.32
C ALA A 63 -20.53 -9.38 7.72
N GLU A 64 -21.68 -9.50 7.04
CA GLU A 64 -22.08 -10.75 6.37
C GLU A 64 -21.12 -11.12 5.23
N VAL A 65 -20.74 -10.17 4.37
CA VAL A 65 -19.78 -10.42 3.27
C VAL A 65 -18.40 -10.77 3.81
N ILE A 66 -17.92 -10.06 4.84
CA ILE A 66 -16.64 -10.37 5.52
C ILE A 66 -16.67 -11.77 6.14
N ALA A 67 -17.77 -12.15 6.80
CA ALA A 67 -17.89 -13.45 7.43
C ALA A 67 -17.88 -14.60 6.40
N VAL A 68 -18.47 -14.38 5.22
CA VAL A 68 -18.43 -15.35 4.12
C VAL A 68 -17.01 -15.53 3.61
N ILE A 69 -16.31 -14.44 3.24
CA ILE A 69 -14.96 -14.54 2.68
C ILE A 69 -13.95 -15.08 3.71
N LYS A 70 -14.08 -14.70 4.98
CA LYS A 70 -13.22 -15.17 6.08
C LYS A 70 -13.24 -16.69 6.22
N LYS A 71 -14.40 -17.33 6.03
CA LYS A 71 -14.52 -18.80 6.07
C LYS A 71 -13.82 -19.51 4.92
N GLN A 72 -13.53 -18.81 3.83
CA GLN A 72 -12.90 -19.38 2.64
C GLN A 72 -11.38 -19.23 2.64
N VAL A 73 -10.80 -18.49 3.59
CA VAL A 73 -9.35 -18.27 3.69
C VAL A 73 -8.64 -19.59 3.99
N LYS A 74 -7.72 -19.99 3.10
CA LYS A 74 -6.84 -21.17 3.25
C LYS A 74 -5.46 -20.82 3.74
N GLY A 75 -5.03 -19.59 3.52
CA GLY A 75 -3.72 -19.09 3.92
C GLY A 75 -3.74 -17.59 4.15
N LYS A 76 -2.94 -17.15 5.11
CA LYS A 76 -2.71 -15.74 5.42
C LYS A 76 -1.21 -15.51 5.51
N MET A 77 -0.72 -14.50 4.80
CA MET A 77 0.68 -14.08 4.82
C MET A 77 0.74 -12.58 5.08
N GLU A 78 1.62 -12.18 5.99
CA GLU A 78 1.87 -10.76 6.23
C GLU A 78 2.69 -10.16 5.09
N LEU A 79 2.33 -8.94 4.68
CA LEU A 79 3.11 -8.11 3.79
C LEU A 79 3.65 -6.90 4.58
N PRO A 80 4.63 -6.15 4.05
CA PRO A 80 5.13 -4.94 4.72
C PRO A 80 4.04 -3.89 4.98
N ASN A 81 3.07 -3.78 4.07
CA ASN A 81 2.01 -2.76 4.09
C ASN A 81 0.59 -3.35 4.05
N GLY A 82 0.41 -4.60 4.48
CA GLY A 82 -0.89 -5.27 4.44
C GLY A 82 -0.82 -6.78 4.64
N TYR A 83 -1.74 -7.51 4.01
CA TYR A 83 -1.86 -8.95 4.09
C TYR A 83 -2.20 -9.56 2.73
N ARG A 84 -1.73 -10.78 2.50
CA ARG A 84 -2.14 -11.67 1.41
C ARG A 84 -3.00 -12.79 1.97
N TYR A 85 -4.13 -13.03 1.33
CA TYR A 85 -5.05 -14.13 1.62
C TYR A 85 -5.09 -15.07 0.43
N SER A 86 -5.10 -16.37 0.70
CA SER A 86 -5.15 -17.42 -0.33
C SER A 86 -6.44 -18.21 -0.19
N PHE A 87 -7.03 -18.58 -1.33
CA PHE A 87 -8.30 -19.30 -1.43
C PHE A 87 -8.21 -20.42 -2.48
N ASP A 88 -9.18 -21.33 -2.45
CA ASP A 88 -9.37 -22.33 -3.51
C ASP A 88 -9.73 -21.64 -4.83
N GLY A 89 -9.23 -22.13 -5.97
CA GLY A 89 -9.41 -21.52 -7.28
C GLY A 89 -10.71 -21.85 -7.99
N THR A 90 -11.83 -21.94 -7.27
CA THR A 90 -13.14 -22.19 -7.89
C THR A 90 -13.79 -20.90 -8.38
N ASP A 91 -14.67 -20.99 -9.38
CA ASP A 91 -15.42 -19.84 -9.91
C ASP A 91 -16.27 -19.16 -8.83
N GLU A 92 -16.88 -19.95 -7.92
CA GLU A 92 -17.65 -19.42 -6.79
C GLU A 92 -16.80 -18.54 -5.86
N ILE A 93 -15.56 -18.94 -5.59
CA ILE A 93 -14.64 -18.15 -4.78
C ILE A 93 -14.18 -16.90 -5.52
N LEU A 94 -13.91 -17.00 -6.82
CA LEU A 94 -13.55 -15.84 -7.64
C LEU A 94 -14.64 -14.76 -7.59
N GLU A 95 -15.90 -15.15 -7.76
CA GLU A 95 -17.04 -14.25 -7.66
C GLU A 95 -17.19 -13.66 -6.26
N THR A 96 -16.99 -14.48 -5.22
CA THR A 96 -17.06 -14.05 -3.82
C THR A 96 -15.97 -13.02 -3.48
N VAL A 97 -14.73 -13.27 -3.88
CA VAL A 97 -13.61 -12.34 -3.69
C VAL A 97 -13.85 -11.04 -4.45
N ALA A 98 -14.34 -11.12 -5.70
CA ALA A 98 -14.69 -9.93 -6.47
C ALA A 98 -15.83 -9.12 -5.84
N ALA A 99 -16.85 -9.79 -5.28
CA ALA A 99 -17.94 -9.14 -4.55
C ALA A 99 -17.43 -8.40 -3.30
N PHE A 100 -16.54 -9.03 -2.54
CA PHE A 100 -15.87 -8.41 -1.40
C PHE A 100 -15.10 -7.14 -1.80
N ILE A 101 -14.26 -7.21 -2.84
CA ILE A 101 -13.51 -6.04 -3.33
C ILE A 101 -14.45 -4.89 -3.74
N LYS A 102 -15.55 -5.20 -4.44
CA LYS A 102 -16.56 -4.20 -4.85
C LYS A 102 -17.21 -3.50 -3.65
N SER A 103 -17.49 -4.25 -2.59
CA SER A 103 -18.02 -3.71 -1.34
C SER A 103 -16.98 -2.81 -0.66
N GLU A 104 -15.80 -3.36 -0.35
CA GLU A 104 -14.80 -2.65 0.46
C GLU A 104 -14.20 -1.44 -0.23
N ARG A 105 -14.02 -1.43 -1.56
CA ARG A 105 -13.53 -0.22 -2.25
C ARG A 105 -14.47 0.98 -2.11
N THR A 106 -15.77 0.73 -1.90
CA THR A 106 -16.78 1.77 -1.69
C THR A 106 -16.73 2.29 -0.26
N CYS A 107 -16.52 1.39 0.70
CA CYS A 107 -16.47 1.68 2.14
C CYS A 107 -15.14 2.27 2.63
N CYS A 108 -14.04 1.76 2.06
CA CYS A 108 -12.67 1.86 2.55
C CYS A 108 -11.75 2.30 1.39
N GLY A 109 -11.91 3.56 0.96
CA GLY A 109 -11.20 4.12 -0.21
C GLY A 109 -9.67 4.26 -0.06
N PHE A 110 -9.11 3.80 1.06
CA PHE A 110 -7.66 3.80 1.35
C PHE A 110 -7.02 2.43 1.15
N PHE A 111 -7.80 1.37 0.91
CA PHE A 111 -7.27 0.06 0.56
C PHE A 111 -6.87 -0.02 -0.92
N ASN A 112 -5.74 -0.68 -1.17
CA ASN A 112 -5.34 -1.16 -2.47
C ASN A 112 -5.56 -2.67 -2.52
N PHE A 113 -6.28 -3.13 -3.53
CA PHE A 113 -6.58 -4.54 -3.75
C PHE A 113 -5.80 -5.07 -4.95
N THR A 114 -5.14 -6.21 -4.79
CA THR A 114 -4.60 -6.98 -5.91
C THR A 114 -5.16 -8.38 -5.84
N MET A 115 -5.87 -8.82 -6.88
CA MET A 115 -6.36 -10.19 -7.01
C MET A 115 -5.57 -10.88 -8.12
N ALA A 116 -5.05 -12.07 -7.85
CA ALA A 116 -4.37 -12.89 -8.85
C ALA A 116 -4.93 -14.32 -8.83
N VAL A 117 -5.10 -14.87 -10.03
CA VAL A 117 -5.46 -16.27 -10.28
C VAL A 117 -4.26 -16.94 -10.93
N THR A 118 -3.83 -18.06 -10.38
CA THR A 118 -2.66 -18.81 -10.87
C THR A 118 -3.08 -20.14 -11.48
N ASN A 119 -2.24 -20.69 -12.36
CA ASN A 119 -2.53 -21.95 -13.07
C ASN A 119 -2.55 -23.21 -12.17
N ASP A 120 -2.25 -23.06 -10.87
CA ASP A 120 -2.37 -24.12 -9.86
C ASP A 120 -3.71 -24.05 -9.09
N ASP A 121 -4.74 -23.49 -9.73
CA ASP A 121 -6.09 -23.31 -9.19
C ASP A 121 -6.10 -22.65 -7.81
N LYS A 122 -5.35 -21.56 -7.68
CA LYS A 122 -5.35 -20.72 -6.48
C LYS A 122 -5.74 -19.29 -6.81
N ILE A 123 -6.51 -18.72 -5.90
CA ILE A 123 -6.83 -17.30 -5.90
C ILE A 123 -6.08 -16.66 -4.73
N SER A 124 -5.43 -15.53 -4.99
CA SER A 124 -4.81 -14.70 -3.96
C SER A 124 -5.40 -13.30 -3.98
N LEU A 125 -5.61 -12.75 -2.78
CA LEU A 125 -6.04 -11.38 -2.56
C LEU A 125 -5.04 -10.69 -1.66
N ASP A 126 -4.42 -9.63 -2.17
CA ASP A 126 -3.66 -8.69 -1.35
C ASP A 126 -4.55 -7.51 -0.99
N ILE A 127 -4.57 -7.19 0.30
CA ILE A 127 -5.16 -5.96 0.82
C ILE A 127 -4.02 -5.18 1.45
N THR A 128 -3.71 -4.02 0.88
CA THR A 128 -2.58 -3.18 1.29
C THR A 128 -2.97 -1.71 1.37
N GLY A 129 -2.11 -0.85 1.89
CA GLY A 129 -2.32 0.59 1.87
C GLY A 129 -1.16 1.40 2.43
N ALA A 130 -1.43 2.64 2.79
CA ALA A 130 -0.46 3.52 3.41
C ALA A 130 -0.10 3.08 4.85
N LYS A 131 0.86 3.78 5.47
CA LYS A 131 1.26 3.54 6.87
C LYS A 131 0.03 3.51 7.79
N GLY A 132 -0.10 2.46 8.61
CA GLY A 132 -1.22 2.24 9.54
C GLY A 132 -2.36 1.37 8.99
N VAL A 133 -2.42 1.13 7.67
CA VAL A 133 -3.44 0.27 7.07
C VAL A 133 -3.28 -1.20 7.50
N LYS A 134 -2.05 -1.67 7.68
CA LYS A 134 -1.80 -3.06 8.10
C LYS A 134 -2.44 -3.34 9.47
N GLU A 135 -2.25 -2.44 10.43
CA GLU A 135 -2.85 -2.51 11.76
C GLU A 135 -4.38 -2.45 11.66
N PHE A 136 -4.92 -1.54 10.84
CA PHE A 136 -6.35 -1.44 10.60
C PHE A 136 -6.95 -2.74 10.03
N ILE A 137 -6.30 -3.38 9.04
CA ILE A 137 -6.75 -4.67 8.48
C ILE A 137 -6.80 -5.73 9.59
N LYS A 138 -5.78 -5.75 10.46
CA LYS A 138 -5.68 -6.73 11.53
C LYS A 138 -6.83 -6.62 12.54
N THR A 139 -7.25 -5.41 12.88
CA THR A 139 -8.32 -5.16 13.87
C THR A 139 -9.72 -5.20 13.28
N GLU A 140 -9.91 -4.70 12.06
CA GLU A 140 -11.25 -4.47 11.51
C GLU A 140 -11.75 -5.57 10.58
N LEU A 141 -10.85 -6.22 9.85
CA LEU A 141 -11.24 -7.29 8.91
C LEU A 141 -11.15 -8.67 9.58
N GLU A 142 -10.30 -8.83 10.60
CA GLU A 142 -10.07 -10.07 11.37
C GLU A 142 -10.06 -11.36 10.53
N MET A 143 -9.60 -11.31 9.28
CA MET A 143 -9.63 -12.47 8.37
C MET A 143 -8.56 -13.51 8.68
#